data_AF-A0A1F2RBJ3-F1
#
_entry.id   AF-A0A1F2RBJ3-F1
#
_cell.length_a   1.000
_cell.length_b   1.000
_cell.length_c   1.000
_cell.angle_alpha   90.00
_cell.angle_beta   90.00
_cell.angle_gamma   90.00
#
_symmetry.space_group_name_H-M   'P 1'
#
loop_
_entity.id
_entity.type
_entity.pdbx_description
1 polymer ?
#
loop_
_entity_poly.entity_id
_entity_poly.type
_entity_poly.pdbx_seq_one_letter_code
_entity_poly.pdbx_strand_id
1 'polypeptide(L)'
;MMPREVYLVLIEFGQRHEQAALELLIPMLRRVFPWATVRGAVVDNALAADAEVKIDQEIDRLSGDNALHEFSGWDRGLSWVEQRYAPAPDAIVVLANDTVARADKRDRVRDLPADRAAAASEGALVGWVDEYPRPVDLFGLRLRQWVDTSLVVAEQRTLTALGPLARSLADDEIFADDWRRIFREPSPLSENYRAYLRSYFCGEPGDGEFEHRWYGQEPLTEINVEAFKMKLRCVFCEHLLSARARARGIPLVDIRPMPLAIDPLTERLRPCRAEDM
;
A
#
# COMPACT_ATOMS: atom_id res chain seq x y z
N MET A 1 11.63 -0.89 -23.06
CA MET A 1 11.42 0.42 -23.73
C MET A 1 11.24 1.44 -22.62
N MET A 2 11.80 2.64 -22.70
CA MET A 2 11.56 3.65 -21.64
C MET A 2 10.09 4.10 -21.71
N PRO A 3 9.39 4.25 -20.56
CA PRO A 3 7.99 4.66 -20.55
C PRO A 3 7.84 6.08 -21.10
N ARG A 4 6.79 6.30 -21.90
CA ARG A 4 6.46 7.63 -22.45
C ARG A 4 5.62 8.47 -21.48
N GLU A 5 4.87 7.81 -20.61
CA GLU A 5 3.98 8.43 -19.63
C GLU A 5 4.16 7.76 -18.27
N VAL A 6 4.10 8.58 -17.22
CA VAL A 6 4.09 8.16 -15.82
C VAL A 6 2.85 8.80 -15.18
N TYR A 7 1.99 7.97 -14.60
CA TYR A 7 0.79 8.43 -13.90
C TYR A 7 1.02 8.43 -12.40
N LEU A 8 0.89 9.59 -11.75
CA LEU A 8 0.94 9.74 -10.30
C LEU A 8 -0.47 9.72 -9.73
N VAL A 9 -0.73 8.85 -8.76
CA VAL A 9 -1.91 8.90 -7.90
C VAL A 9 -1.44 9.16 -6.47
N LEU A 10 -1.55 10.41 -6.03
CA LEU A 10 -1.18 10.86 -4.70
C LEU A 10 -2.41 10.92 -3.79
N ILE A 11 -2.36 10.31 -2.62
CA ILE A 11 -3.42 10.39 -1.61
C ILE A 11 -3.06 11.41 -0.55
N GLU A 12 -4.06 12.16 -0.09
CA GLU A 12 -3.92 13.02 1.07
C GLU A 12 -5.22 13.18 1.87
N PHE A 13 -5.12 13.91 2.98
CA PHE A 13 -6.27 14.35 3.75
C PHE A 13 -6.16 15.84 4.09
N GLY A 14 -6.89 16.67 3.36
CA GLY A 14 -7.08 18.09 3.63
C GLY A 14 -5.86 18.97 3.33
N GLN A 15 -5.13 18.67 2.25
CA GLN A 15 -4.08 19.54 1.67
C GLN A 15 -2.95 19.94 2.62
N ARG A 16 -2.74 19.20 3.71
CA ARG A 16 -1.74 19.55 4.74
C ARG A 16 -0.31 19.41 4.24
N HIS A 17 -0.08 18.46 3.34
CA HIS A 17 1.25 18.05 2.89
C HIS A 17 1.36 17.97 1.36
N GLU A 18 0.31 18.32 0.61
CA GLU A 18 0.25 18.22 -0.85
C GLU A 18 1.49 18.80 -1.52
N GLN A 19 1.76 20.08 -1.26
CA GLN A 19 2.82 20.82 -1.91
C GLN A 19 4.18 20.17 -1.66
N ALA A 20 4.46 19.78 -0.42
CA ALA A 20 5.71 19.13 -0.05
C ALA A 20 5.85 17.74 -0.68
N ALA A 21 4.75 17.00 -0.82
CA ALA A 21 4.74 15.70 -1.50
C ALA A 21 4.96 15.87 -3.01
N LEU A 22 4.30 16.82 -3.68
CA LEU A 22 4.49 17.08 -5.11
C LEU A 22 5.89 17.62 -5.44
N GLU A 23 6.43 18.53 -4.62
CA GLU A 23 7.81 19.04 -4.73
C GLU A 23 8.87 17.96 -4.54
N LEU A 24 8.53 16.86 -3.85
CA LEU A 24 9.38 15.69 -3.70
C LEU A 24 9.23 14.73 -4.89
N LEU A 25 7.99 14.36 -5.20
CA LEU A 25 7.68 13.29 -6.14
C LEU A 25 7.93 13.70 -7.60
N ILE A 26 7.51 14.90 -8.02
CA ILE A 26 7.64 15.32 -9.43
C ILE A 26 9.11 15.38 -9.87
N PRO A 27 10.04 16.03 -9.12
CA PRO A 27 11.45 16.02 -9.49
C PRO A 27 12.08 14.62 -9.44
N MET A 28 11.68 13.78 -8.46
CA MET A 28 12.13 12.40 -8.36
C MET A 28 11.72 11.60 -9.60
N LEU A 29 10.44 11.67 -10.00
CA LEU A 29 9.91 10.97 -11.17
C LEU A 29 10.56 11.45 -12.47
N ARG A 30 10.77 12.77 -12.63
CA ARG A 30 11.51 13.32 -13.78
C ARG A 30 12.98 12.89 -13.79
N ARG A 31 13.57 12.58 -12.64
CA ARG A 31 14.95 12.06 -12.57
C ARG A 31 15.02 10.59 -12.99
N VAL A 32 14.09 9.75 -12.51
CA VAL A 32 14.10 8.30 -12.81
C VAL A 32 13.47 7.96 -14.16
N PHE A 33 12.55 8.80 -14.66
CA PHE A 33 11.89 8.68 -15.96
C PHE A 33 12.05 9.97 -16.78
N PRO A 34 13.28 10.33 -17.21
CA PRO A 34 13.61 11.66 -17.76
C PRO A 34 12.89 12.04 -19.06
N TRP A 35 12.34 11.07 -19.77
CA TRP A 35 11.62 11.28 -21.03
C TRP A 35 10.11 11.13 -20.90
N ALA A 36 9.62 10.79 -19.70
CA ALA A 36 8.21 10.58 -19.48
C ALA A 36 7.51 11.90 -19.12
N THR A 37 6.31 12.09 -19.67
CA THR A 37 5.39 13.09 -19.14
C THR A 37 4.78 12.55 -17.86
N VAL A 38 4.89 13.32 -16.76
CA VAL A 38 4.25 13.00 -15.48
C VAL A 38 2.89 13.66 -15.46
N ARG A 39 1.84 12.86 -15.32
CA ARG A 39 0.43 13.27 -15.23
C ARG A 39 -0.25 12.58 -14.07
N GLY A 40 -1.45 12.99 -13.69
CA GLY A 40 -2.25 12.20 -12.76
C GLY A 40 -3.12 13.01 -11.83
N ALA A 41 -3.35 12.48 -10.64
CA ALA A 41 -4.30 13.03 -9.69
C ALA A 41 -3.76 13.07 -8.26
N VAL A 42 -4.15 14.12 -7.54
CA VAL A 42 -4.19 14.15 -6.08
C VAL A 42 -5.59 13.81 -5.62
N VAL A 43 -5.74 12.78 -4.82
CA VAL A 43 -7.01 12.32 -4.25
C VAL A 43 -7.07 12.77 -2.79
N ASP A 44 -7.91 13.76 -2.50
CA ASP A 44 -8.07 14.36 -1.17
C ASP A 44 -9.32 13.77 -0.48
N ASN A 45 -9.08 12.91 0.51
CA ASN A 45 -10.12 12.24 1.30
C ASN A 45 -10.90 13.20 2.23
N ALA A 46 -10.52 14.48 2.33
CA ALA A 46 -11.25 15.48 3.08
C ALA A 46 -12.22 16.32 2.20
N LEU A 47 -12.13 16.23 0.88
CA LEU A 47 -13.03 16.95 -0.02
C LEU A 47 -14.43 16.34 -0.04
N ALA A 48 -15.42 17.19 -0.29
CA ALA A 48 -16.79 16.75 -0.54
C ALA A 48 -16.87 15.87 -1.79
N ALA A 49 -17.82 14.93 -1.80
CA ALA A 49 -18.00 13.99 -2.90
C ALA A 49 -18.13 14.71 -4.26
N ASP A 50 -17.58 14.06 -5.29
CA ASP A 50 -17.64 14.47 -6.70
C ASP A 50 -16.94 15.80 -7.05
N ALA A 51 -16.10 16.32 -6.14
CA ALA A 51 -15.20 17.42 -6.49
C ALA A 51 -14.09 16.94 -7.45
N GLU A 52 -13.85 17.72 -8.51
CA GLU A 52 -12.70 17.63 -9.41
C GLU A 52 -12.21 19.06 -9.72
N VAL A 53 -10.95 19.35 -9.41
CA VAL A 53 -10.37 20.70 -9.50
C VAL A 53 -8.99 20.61 -10.14
N LYS A 54 -8.74 21.33 -11.23
CA LYS A 54 -7.39 21.38 -11.81
C LYS A 54 -6.41 22.09 -10.87
N ILE A 55 -5.30 21.45 -10.53
CA ILE A 55 -4.22 22.06 -9.74
C ILE A 55 -3.15 22.65 -10.69
N ASP A 56 -2.83 21.94 -11.77
CA ASP A 56 -1.92 22.37 -12.83
C ASP A 56 -2.34 21.75 -14.19
N GLN A 57 -1.58 21.96 -15.26
CA GLN A 57 -1.84 21.43 -16.60
C GLN A 57 -1.88 19.90 -16.65
N GLU A 58 -1.11 19.23 -15.78
CA GLU A 58 -0.91 17.78 -15.82
C GLU A 58 -1.41 17.06 -14.55
N ILE A 59 -1.85 17.79 -13.53
CA ILE A 59 -2.30 17.22 -12.25
C ILE A 59 -3.65 17.82 -11.85
N ASP A 60 -4.63 16.94 -11.66
CA ASP A 60 -5.97 17.29 -11.18
C ASP A 60 -6.13 16.87 -9.71
N ARG A 61 -6.96 17.58 -8.95
CA ARG A 61 -7.40 17.19 -7.61
C ARG A 61 -8.76 16.54 -7.70
N LEU A 62 -8.95 15.44 -7.00
CA LEU A 62 -10.20 14.70 -6.91
C LEU A 62 -10.61 14.60 -5.45
N SER A 63 -11.91 14.63 -5.22
CA SER A 63 -12.48 14.07 -3.99
C SER A 63 -12.06 12.62 -3.83
N GLY A 64 -11.83 12.19 -2.60
CA GLY A 64 -11.44 10.83 -2.28
C GLY A 64 -12.58 9.90 -1.89
N ASP A 65 -12.19 8.68 -1.49
CA ASP A 65 -13.03 7.74 -0.77
C ASP A 65 -12.26 7.34 0.49
N ASN A 66 -12.82 7.67 1.66
CA ASN A 66 -12.17 7.44 2.94
C ASN A 66 -12.62 6.14 3.63
N ALA A 67 -13.36 5.25 2.96
CA ALA A 67 -13.86 4.00 3.53
C ALA A 67 -12.72 3.07 4.02
N LEU A 68 -11.60 3.04 3.29
CA LEU A 68 -10.37 2.33 3.64
C LEU A 68 -9.14 3.22 3.43
N HIS A 69 -9.28 4.49 3.83
CA HIS A 69 -8.22 5.50 3.79
C HIS A 69 -7.55 5.60 2.41
N GLU A 70 -6.24 5.33 2.32
CA GLU A 70 -5.46 5.47 1.10
C GLU A 70 -5.79 4.44 0.03
N PHE A 71 -6.23 3.25 0.42
CA PHE A 71 -6.49 2.18 -0.54
C PHE A 71 -7.75 2.46 -1.36
N SER A 72 -8.82 2.91 -0.72
CA SER A 72 -10.06 3.31 -1.41
C SER A 72 -9.86 4.57 -2.25
N GLY A 73 -9.07 5.53 -1.74
CA GLY A 73 -8.71 6.70 -2.53
C GLY A 73 -7.82 6.35 -3.73
N TRP A 74 -6.87 5.41 -3.59
CA TRP A 74 -6.06 4.96 -4.74
C TRP A 74 -6.92 4.24 -5.77
N ASP A 75 -7.86 3.39 -5.36
CA ASP A 75 -8.79 2.77 -6.32
C ASP A 75 -9.60 3.82 -7.08
N ARG A 76 -10.06 4.88 -6.39
CA ARG A 76 -10.73 6.01 -7.03
C ARG A 76 -9.79 6.74 -8.01
N GLY A 77 -8.56 7.03 -7.62
CA GLY A 77 -7.58 7.71 -8.46
C GLY A 77 -7.15 6.88 -9.67
N LEU A 78 -6.96 5.57 -9.49
CA LEU A 78 -6.67 4.61 -10.57
C LEU A 78 -7.83 4.54 -11.56
N SER A 79 -9.07 4.45 -11.06
CA SER A 79 -10.26 4.47 -11.92
C SER A 79 -10.36 5.78 -12.72
N TRP A 80 -10.03 6.92 -12.10
CA TRP A 80 -10.02 8.20 -12.80
C TRP A 80 -8.92 8.26 -13.87
N VAL A 81 -7.69 7.82 -13.56
CA VAL A 81 -6.59 7.75 -14.54
C VAL A 81 -6.98 6.88 -15.74
N GLU A 82 -7.58 5.71 -15.48
CA GLU A 82 -8.06 4.79 -16.53
C GLU A 82 -9.08 5.47 -17.45
N GLN A 83 -10.09 6.14 -16.87
CA GLN A 83 -11.13 6.83 -17.65
C GLN A 83 -10.60 8.06 -18.41
N ARG A 84 -9.66 8.78 -17.81
CA ARG A 84 -9.18 10.07 -18.34
C ARG A 84 -8.14 9.92 -19.44
N TYR A 85 -7.26 8.93 -19.32
CA TYR A 85 -6.09 8.78 -20.17
C TYR A 85 -6.01 7.44 -20.90
N ALA A 86 -6.73 6.41 -20.44
CA ALA A 86 -6.64 5.05 -20.98
C ALA A 86 -5.17 4.56 -21.10
N PRO A 87 -4.44 4.48 -19.96
CA PRO A 87 -3.02 4.18 -19.94
C PRO A 87 -2.71 2.87 -20.65
N ALA A 88 -1.62 2.84 -21.41
CA ALA A 88 -1.13 1.58 -21.98
C ALA A 88 -0.79 0.57 -20.86
N PRO A 89 -0.90 -0.75 -21.10
CA PRO A 89 -0.61 -1.76 -20.07
C PRO A 89 0.80 -1.68 -19.47
N ASP A 90 1.78 -1.18 -20.23
CA ASP A 90 3.17 -0.97 -19.84
C ASP A 90 3.47 0.47 -19.36
N ALA A 91 2.45 1.33 -19.24
CA ALA A 91 2.61 2.63 -18.62
C ALA A 91 2.96 2.48 -17.13
N ILE A 92 3.84 3.36 -16.64
CA ILE A 92 4.21 3.36 -15.23
C ILE A 92 3.17 4.12 -14.43
N VAL A 93 2.73 3.53 -13.34
CA VAL A 93 1.87 4.14 -12.34
C VAL A 93 2.60 4.20 -11.02
N VAL A 94 2.52 5.36 -10.38
CA VAL A 94 3.15 5.68 -9.11
C VAL A 94 2.02 5.97 -8.13
N LEU A 95 1.87 5.09 -7.15
CA LEU A 95 0.97 5.30 -6.03
C LEU A 95 1.78 5.89 -4.88
N ALA A 96 1.31 6.98 -4.31
CA ALA A 96 1.92 7.58 -3.14
C ALA A 96 0.85 8.10 -2.18
N ASN A 97 1.22 8.28 -0.92
CA ASN A 97 0.43 9.04 0.04
C ASN A 97 1.23 10.23 0.58
N ASP A 98 0.55 11.19 1.20
CA ASP A 98 1.15 12.42 1.69
C ASP A 98 2.18 12.22 2.82
N THR A 99 2.25 11.00 3.40
CA THR A 99 3.25 10.68 4.42
C THR A 99 4.67 10.71 3.87
N VAL A 100 4.87 10.63 2.55
CA VAL A 100 6.18 10.85 1.90
C VAL A 100 6.79 12.21 2.22
N ALA A 101 5.98 13.20 2.62
CA ALA A 101 6.47 14.51 3.04
C ALA A 101 7.10 14.49 4.45
N ARG A 102 6.85 13.46 5.26
CA ARG A 102 7.41 13.32 6.62
C ARG A 102 8.89 12.98 6.53
N ALA A 103 9.70 13.51 7.45
CA ALA A 103 11.16 13.39 7.38
C ALA A 103 11.66 11.93 7.27
N ASP A 104 11.07 11.01 8.03
CA ASP A 104 11.44 9.59 8.07
C ASP A 104 11.08 8.81 6.81
N LYS A 105 10.11 9.29 6.03
CA LYS A 105 9.68 8.69 4.74
C LYS A 105 10.28 9.40 3.54
N ARG A 106 10.47 10.72 3.63
CA ARG A 106 11.04 11.57 2.58
C ARG A 106 12.41 11.05 2.14
N ASP A 107 13.27 10.72 3.09
CA ASP A 107 14.61 10.21 2.79
C ASP A 107 14.59 8.82 2.14
N ARG A 108 13.52 8.04 2.33
CA ARG A 108 13.33 6.72 1.69
C ARG A 108 13.03 6.82 0.21
N VAL A 109 12.34 7.89 -0.21
CA VAL A 109 11.80 8.02 -1.57
C VAL A 109 12.57 9.02 -2.44
N ARG A 110 13.19 10.05 -1.84
CA ARG A 110 13.89 11.13 -2.55
C ARG A 110 14.92 10.58 -3.54
N ASP A 111 15.68 9.60 -3.08
CA ASP A 111 16.85 9.07 -3.76
C ASP A 111 16.56 7.72 -4.44
N LEU A 112 15.30 7.52 -4.91
CA LEU A 112 14.90 6.32 -5.66
C LEU A 112 15.92 6.01 -6.78
N PRO A 113 16.59 4.84 -6.74
CA PRO A 113 17.56 4.47 -7.76
C PRO A 113 16.89 4.15 -9.09
N ALA A 114 17.47 4.65 -10.19
CA ALA A 114 16.86 4.53 -11.53
C ALA A 114 16.80 3.09 -12.03
N ASP A 115 17.78 2.26 -11.69
CA ASP A 115 17.80 0.81 -11.98
C ASP A 115 16.65 0.08 -11.30
N ARG A 116 16.30 0.46 -10.07
CA ARG A 116 15.19 -0.13 -9.32
C ARG A 116 13.85 0.37 -9.83
N ALA A 117 13.74 1.65 -10.16
CA ALA A 117 12.57 2.20 -10.83
C ALA A 117 12.33 1.51 -12.20
N ALA A 118 13.40 1.18 -12.92
CA ALA A 118 13.29 0.47 -14.21
C ALA A 118 12.71 -0.94 -14.06
N ALA A 119 12.94 -1.63 -12.94
CA ALA A 119 12.34 -2.94 -12.67
C ALA A 119 10.80 -2.93 -12.66
N ALA A 120 10.17 -1.77 -12.41
CA ALA A 120 8.72 -1.64 -12.58
C ALA A 120 8.30 -1.96 -14.03
N SER A 121 9.11 -1.56 -15.01
CA SER A 121 8.89 -1.83 -16.46
C SER A 121 9.14 -3.31 -16.83
N GLU A 122 9.58 -4.12 -15.87
CA GLU A 122 9.75 -5.57 -15.99
C GLU A 122 8.64 -6.31 -15.22
N GLY A 123 7.60 -5.58 -14.80
CA GLY A 123 6.44 -6.12 -14.09
C GLY A 123 6.64 -6.24 -12.58
N ALA A 124 7.69 -5.66 -11.98
CA ALA A 124 7.90 -5.68 -10.54
C ALA A 124 7.02 -4.66 -9.79
N LEU A 125 6.78 -4.94 -8.51
CA LEU A 125 6.27 -3.97 -7.54
C LEU A 125 7.47 -3.34 -6.81
N VAL A 126 7.75 -2.07 -7.08
CA VAL A 126 8.93 -1.36 -6.58
C VAL A 126 8.52 -0.43 -5.44
N GLY A 127 9.22 -0.48 -4.32
CA GLY A 127 9.02 0.44 -3.20
C GLY A 127 9.92 0.10 -2.02
N TRP A 128 9.73 0.76 -0.89
CA TRP A 128 10.46 0.40 0.32
C TRP A 128 9.91 -0.92 0.84
N VAL A 129 10.73 -1.96 0.90
CA VAL A 129 10.27 -3.24 1.44
C VAL A 129 10.46 -3.22 2.95
N ASP A 130 9.59 -3.85 3.72
CA ASP A 130 9.79 -4.21 5.13
C ASP A 130 9.60 -5.73 5.28
N GLU A 131 10.01 -6.30 6.40
CA GLU A 131 9.95 -7.75 6.62
C GLU A 131 9.55 -8.16 8.03
N TYR A 132 8.95 -9.33 8.11
CA TYR A 132 8.73 -10.07 9.35
C TYR A 132 9.91 -11.02 9.63
N PRO A 133 10.21 -11.30 10.91
CA PRO A 133 11.23 -12.28 11.28
C PRO A 133 10.88 -13.70 10.80
N ARG A 134 9.58 -14.03 10.76
CA ARG A 134 9.05 -15.27 10.19
C ARG A 134 7.86 -14.98 9.27
N PRO A 135 7.58 -15.84 8.27
CA PRO A 135 6.40 -15.67 7.44
C PRO A 135 5.11 -15.70 8.27
N VAL A 136 4.16 -14.87 7.87
CA VAL A 136 2.80 -14.80 8.38
C VAL A 136 1.81 -15.27 7.31
N ASP A 137 0.64 -15.72 7.73
CA ASP A 137 -0.49 -16.01 6.85
C ASP A 137 -1.63 -15.02 7.13
N LEU A 138 -2.22 -14.47 6.06
CA LEU A 138 -3.40 -13.61 6.10
C LEU A 138 -4.34 -13.99 4.96
N PHE A 139 -5.58 -14.36 5.29
CA PHE A 139 -6.62 -14.68 4.31
C PHE A 139 -6.19 -15.75 3.28
N GLY A 140 -5.47 -16.77 3.74
CA GLY A 140 -4.95 -17.86 2.90
C GLY A 140 -3.73 -17.49 2.05
N LEU A 141 -3.20 -16.27 2.18
CA LEU A 141 -1.97 -15.83 1.51
C LEU A 141 -0.83 -15.78 2.52
N ARG A 142 0.35 -16.27 2.11
CA ARG A 142 1.56 -16.25 2.93
C ARG A 142 2.46 -15.08 2.52
N LEU A 143 2.99 -14.39 3.51
CA LEU A 143 3.80 -13.19 3.33
C LEU A 143 4.91 -13.13 4.38
N ARG A 144 6.12 -12.73 4.00
CA ARG A 144 7.15 -12.33 4.96
C ARG A 144 7.60 -10.90 4.71
N GLN A 145 7.65 -10.48 3.45
CA GLN A 145 8.14 -9.18 3.02
C GLN A 145 7.04 -8.43 2.29
N TRP A 146 6.86 -7.15 2.59
CA TRP A 146 5.87 -6.30 1.94
C TRP A 146 6.45 -4.96 1.54
N VAL A 147 5.87 -4.35 0.51
CA VAL A 147 6.14 -2.97 0.12
C VAL A 147 5.33 -2.03 1.01
N ASP A 148 6.00 -1.11 1.68
CA ASP A 148 5.42 0.02 2.42
C ASP A 148 4.68 0.97 1.47
N THR A 149 3.46 1.34 1.84
CA THR A 149 2.54 2.07 0.97
C THR A 149 2.81 3.57 0.87
N SER A 150 3.91 4.08 1.43
CA SER A 150 4.30 5.48 1.19
C SER A 150 4.61 5.74 -0.29
N LEU A 151 5.24 4.78 -0.99
CA LEU A 151 5.51 4.86 -2.42
C LEU A 151 5.53 3.45 -3.04
N VAL A 152 4.71 3.27 -4.07
CA VAL A 152 4.67 2.07 -4.91
C VAL A 152 4.80 2.47 -6.37
N VAL A 153 5.73 1.86 -7.10
CA VAL A 153 5.92 2.06 -8.54
C VAL A 153 5.73 0.72 -9.25
N ALA A 154 4.83 0.67 -10.22
CA ALA A 154 4.53 -0.54 -10.99
C ALA A 154 3.98 -0.16 -12.38
N GLU A 155 3.91 -1.13 -13.29
CA GLU A 155 3.14 -0.96 -14.52
C GLU A 155 1.63 -1.01 -14.26
N GLN A 156 0.85 -0.37 -15.12
CA GLN A 156 -0.62 -0.45 -15.10
C GLN A 156 -1.10 -1.90 -15.09
N ARG A 157 -0.57 -2.76 -15.97
CA ARG A 157 -0.94 -4.19 -16.02
C ARG A 157 -0.68 -4.92 -14.70
N THR A 158 0.38 -4.55 -13.98
CA THR A 158 0.72 -5.15 -12.69
C THR A 158 -0.32 -4.75 -11.66
N LEU A 159 -0.68 -3.46 -11.57
CA LEU A 159 -1.73 -3.00 -10.66
C LEU A 159 -3.10 -3.60 -11.01
N THR A 160 -3.48 -3.64 -12.29
CA THR A 160 -4.71 -4.30 -12.75
C THR A 160 -4.76 -5.77 -12.34
N ALA A 161 -3.65 -6.50 -12.47
CA ALA A 161 -3.59 -7.91 -12.09
C ALA A 161 -3.79 -8.13 -10.58
N LEU A 162 -3.39 -7.17 -9.73
CA LEU A 162 -3.59 -7.24 -8.28
C LEU A 162 -5.06 -7.04 -7.87
N GLY A 163 -5.87 -6.47 -8.77
CA GLY A 163 -7.26 -6.11 -8.51
C GLY A 163 -7.38 -4.87 -7.64
N PRO A 164 -8.60 -4.54 -7.17
CA PRO A 164 -8.83 -3.40 -6.28
C PRO A 164 -7.91 -3.42 -5.08
N LEU A 165 -7.25 -2.31 -4.79
CA LEU A 165 -6.29 -2.19 -3.70
C LEU A 165 -7.01 -2.23 -2.36
N ALA A 166 -8.17 -1.57 -2.28
CA ALA A 166 -9.07 -1.66 -1.15
C ALA A 166 -9.82 -3.00 -1.19
N ARG A 167 -9.62 -3.81 -0.16
CA ARG A 167 -10.44 -4.99 0.07
C ARG A 167 -11.40 -4.70 1.23
N SER A 168 -12.68 -4.61 0.92
CA SER A 168 -13.70 -4.65 1.95
C SER A 168 -13.67 -6.01 2.63
N LEU A 169 -13.44 -6.00 3.94
CA LEU A 169 -13.42 -7.18 4.80
C LEU A 169 -14.49 -6.97 5.86
N ALA A 170 -15.47 -7.87 5.90
CA ALA A 170 -16.55 -7.81 6.87
C ALA A 170 -16.01 -8.06 8.29
N ASP A 171 -16.65 -7.46 9.29
CA ASP A 171 -16.23 -7.58 10.68
C ASP A 171 -16.17 -9.03 11.13
N ASP A 172 -17.20 -9.79 10.79
CA ASP A 172 -17.34 -11.20 11.14
C ASP A 172 -16.31 -12.09 10.43
N GLU A 173 -15.63 -11.63 9.38
CA GLU A 173 -14.51 -12.37 8.76
C GLU A 173 -13.24 -12.34 9.61
N ILE A 174 -13.05 -11.35 10.49
CA ILE A 174 -11.76 -11.08 11.16
C ILE A 174 -11.91 -10.98 12.66
N PHE A 175 -12.92 -10.26 13.12
CA PHE A 175 -13.04 -9.80 14.49
C PHE A 175 -14.08 -10.63 15.26
N ALA A 176 -13.81 -10.84 16.54
CA ALA A 176 -14.82 -11.36 17.45
C ALA A 176 -15.68 -10.22 18.00
N ASP A 177 -16.84 -10.57 18.55
CA ASP A 177 -17.72 -9.61 19.23
C ASP A 177 -17.14 -9.10 20.56
N ASP A 178 -16.28 -9.88 21.22
CA ASP A 178 -15.58 -9.48 22.46
C ASP A 178 -14.24 -8.83 22.13
N TRP A 179 -14.12 -7.53 22.39
CA TRP A 179 -12.90 -6.75 22.17
C TRP A 179 -11.67 -7.29 22.92
N ARG A 180 -11.86 -8.00 24.05
CA ARG A 180 -10.76 -8.65 24.78
C ARG A 180 -10.15 -9.80 23.97
N ARG A 181 -10.96 -10.40 23.10
CA ARG A 181 -10.60 -11.44 22.14
C ARG A 181 -10.77 -10.92 20.71
N ILE A 182 -10.15 -9.79 20.40
CA ILE A 182 -10.42 -9.02 19.18
C ILE A 182 -10.47 -9.83 17.88
N PHE A 183 -9.70 -10.91 17.74
CA PHE A 183 -9.73 -11.78 16.56
C PHE A 183 -10.68 -12.96 16.76
N ARG A 184 -11.51 -13.24 15.76
CA ARG A 184 -12.39 -14.42 15.76
C ARG A 184 -11.59 -15.72 15.79
N GLU A 185 -12.25 -16.79 16.24
CA GLU A 185 -11.73 -18.16 16.11
C GLU A 185 -12.77 -19.06 15.39
N PRO A 186 -12.36 -19.87 14.39
CA PRO A 186 -11.02 -19.91 13.80
C PRO A 186 -10.70 -18.58 13.07
N SER A 187 -9.45 -18.12 13.19
CA SER A 187 -8.98 -16.88 12.56
C SER A 187 -8.44 -17.11 11.14
N PRO A 188 -8.68 -16.18 10.18
CA PRO A 188 -8.03 -16.21 8.86
C PRO A 188 -6.56 -15.75 8.90
N LEU A 189 -6.07 -15.30 10.05
CA LEU A 189 -4.69 -14.85 10.26
C LEU A 189 -3.90 -15.96 10.96
N SER A 190 -2.61 -16.10 10.70
CA SER A 190 -1.72 -16.97 11.48
C SER A 190 -1.54 -16.47 12.92
N GLU A 191 -1.27 -17.37 13.86
CA GLU A 191 -1.10 -17.03 15.28
C GLU A 191 0.00 -15.99 15.54
N ASN A 192 1.18 -16.15 14.90
CA ASN A 192 2.29 -15.20 15.02
C ASN A 192 1.92 -13.81 14.48
N TYR A 193 1.07 -13.73 13.46
CA TYR A 193 0.61 -12.43 12.95
C TYR A 193 -0.35 -11.74 13.92
N ARG A 194 -1.28 -12.49 14.53
CA ARG A 194 -2.16 -11.95 15.58
C ARG A 194 -1.37 -11.43 16.77
N ALA A 195 -0.35 -12.18 17.20
CA ALA A 195 0.56 -11.79 18.27
C ALA A 195 1.33 -10.51 17.92
N TYR A 196 1.86 -10.41 16.70
CA TYR A 196 2.51 -9.19 16.20
C TYR A 196 1.57 -7.99 16.27
N LEU A 197 0.35 -8.09 15.72
CA LEU A 197 -0.58 -6.96 15.66
C LEU A 197 -0.95 -6.45 17.06
N ARG A 198 -1.18 -7.36 18.01
CA ARG A 198 -1.42 -7.03 19.43
C ARG A 198 -0.20 -6.36 20.07
N SER A 199 0.99 -6.91 19.87
CA SER A 199 2.22 -6.34 20.43
C SER A 199 2.52 -4.96 19.83
N TYR A 200 2.47 -4.84 18.50
CA TYR A 200 2.85 -3.63 17.77
C TYR A 200 1.91 -2.46 18.03
N PHE A 201 0.60 -2.70 18.05
CA PHE A 201 -0.40 -1.64 18.19
C PHE A 201 -0.96 -1.48 19.60
N CYS A 202 -1.08 -2.55 20.38
CA CYS A 202 -1.68 -2.49 21.72
C CYS A 202 -0.67 -2.55 22.87
N GLY A 203 0.60 -2.84 22.57
CA GLY A 203 1.64 -2.95 23.59
C GLY A 203 1.51 -4.19 24.45
N GLU A 204 0.72 -5.17 24.01
CA GLU A 204 0.67 -6.48 24.67
C GLU A 204 2.06 -7.12 24.66
N PRO A 205 2.48 -7.79 25.74
CA PRO A 205 3.75 -8.50 25.76
C PRO A 205 3.80 -9.56 24.65
N GLY A 206 4.72 -9.39 23.70
CA GLY A 206 5.06 -10.42 22.71
C GLY A 206 6.04 -11.44 23.26
N ASP A 207 6.38 -12.42 22.43
CA ASP A 207 7.44 -13.41 22.65
C ASP A 207 8.87 -12.84 22.47
N GLY A 208 8.98 -11.53 22.25
CA GLY A 208 10.24 -10.84 21.98
C GLY A 208 10.70 -10.90 20.52
N GLU A 209 9.94 -11.55 19.63
CA GLU A 209 10.29 -11.65 18.21
C GLU A 209 10.19 -10.30 17.47
N PHE A 210 9.32 -9.40 17.93
CA PHE A 210 9.03 -8.12 17.29
C PHE A 210 9.47 -6.95 18.17
N GLU A 211 10.65 -6.39 17.88
CA GLU A 211 11.23 -5.30 18.68
C GLU A 211 10.59 -3.94 18.41
N HIS A 212 10.02 -3.75 17.21
CA HIS A 212 9.45 -2.46 16.80
C HIS A 212 8.06 -2.25 17.40
N ARG A 213 7.76 -1.01 17.77
CA ARG A 213 6.46 -0.60 18.32
C ARG A 213 5.94 0.60 17.57
N TRP A 214 4.62 0.66 17.37
CA TRP A 214 4.01 1.83 16.77
C TRP A 214 4.03 3.00 17.75
N TYR A 215 4.39 4.20 17.30
CA TYR A 215 4.51 5.40 18.15
C TYR A 215 3.19 5.78 18.85
N GLY A 216 2.04 5.44 18.26
CA GLY A 216 0.70 5.69 18.81
C GLY A 216 0.12 4.51 19.59
N GLN A 217 0.97 3.58 20.03
CA GLN A 217 0.54 2.38 20.74
C GLN A 217 -0.27 2.73 21.99
N GLU A 218 -1.42 2.07 22.15
CA GLU A 218 -2.29 2.20 23.32
C GLU A 218 -3.02 0.88 23.62
N PRO A 219 -3.26 0.52 24.90
CA PRO A 219 -4.03 -0.67 25.23
C PRO A 219 -5.39 -0.68 24.55
N LEU A 220 -5.81 -1.88 24.11
CA LEU A 220 -7.15 -2.05 23.55
C LEU A 220 -8.19 -1.92 24.66
N THR A 221 -9.26 -1.20 24.37
CA THR A 221 -10.39 -0.94 25.25
C THR A 221 -11.68 -1.01 24.44
N GLU A 222 -12.81 -1.06 25.14
CA GLU A 222 -14.12 -0.94 24.50
C GLU A 222 -14.31 0.39 23.74
N ILE A 223 -13.62 1.44 24.17
CA ILE A 223 -13.77 2.79 23.60
C ILE A 223 -13.02 2.93 22.27
N ASN A 224 -11.83 2.34 22.15
CA ASN A 224 -10.97 2.49 20.96
C ASN A 224 -11.02 1.28 20.00
N VAL A 225 -11.80 0.24 20.30
CA VAL A 225 -11.84 -0.99 19.49
C VAL A 225 -12.20 -0.75 18.02
N GLU A 226 -13.15 0.15 17.73
CA GLU A 226 -13.56 0.41 16.34
C GLU A 226 -12.49 1.16 15.55
N ALA A 227 -11.81 2.13 16.18
CA ALA A 227 -10.66 2.81 15.58
C ALA A 227 -9.51 1.82 15.31
N PHE A 228 -9.30 0.88 16.24
CA PHE A 228 -8.32 -0.19 16.11
C PHE A 228 -8.66 -1.14 14.95
N LYS A 229 -9.92 -1.60 14.84
CA LYS A 229 -10.38 -2.44 13.72
C LYS A 229 -10.17 -1.73 12.38
N MET A 230 -10.53 -0.45 12.26
CA MET A 230 -10.31 0.33 11.04
C MET A 230 -8.84 0.37 10.66
N LYS A 231 -7.97 0.61 11.64
CA LYS A 231 -6.53 0.61 11.42
C LYS A 231 -6.01 -0.75 10.95
N LEU A 232 -6.49 -1.84 11.55
CA LEU A 232 -6.14 -3.19 11.12
C LEU A 232 -6.58 -3.45 9.68
N ARG A 233 -7.77 -2.99 9.26
CA ARG A 233 -8.21 -3.10 7.85
C ARG A 233 -7.25 -2.40 6.89
N CYS A 234 -6.74 -1.22 7.25
CA CYS A 234 -5.73 -0.52 6.44
C CYS A 234 -4.43 -1.33 6.34
N VAL A 235 -3.92 -1.85 7.47
CA VAL A 235 -2.73 -2.71 7.51
C VAL A 235 -2.93 -4.00 6.69
N PHE A 236 -4.14 -4.57 6.72
CA PHE A 236 -4.44 -5.73 5.90
C PHE A 236 -4.42 -5.39 4.42
N CYS A 237 -4.93 -4.22 3.99
CA CYS A 237 -4.84 -3.79 2.60
C CYS A 237 -3.38 -3.63 2.14
N GLU A 238 -2.53 -3.02 2.97
CA GLU A 238 -1.08 -2.89 2.73
C GLU A 238 -0.43 -4.26 2.52
N HIS A 239 -0.61 -5.19 3.45
CA HIS A 239 0.00 -6.51 3.32
C HIS A 239 -0.62 -7.34 2.20
N LEU A 240 -1.92 -7.20 1.96
CA LEU A 240 -2.60 -7.88 0.86
C LEU A 240 -2.08 -7.44 -0.50
N LEU A 241 -1.64 -6.19 -0.68
CA LEU A 241 -0.99 -5.75 -1.92
C LEU A 241 0.20 -6.66 -2.25
N SER A 242 1.11 -6.81 -1.29
CA SER A 242 2.34 -7.61 -1.47
C SER A 242 2.06 -9.10 -1.48
N ALA A 243 1.16 -9.60 -0.63
CA ALA A 243 0.78 -11.01 -0.60
C ALA A 243 0.13 -11.45 -1.94
N ARG A 244 -0.71 -10.60 -2.53
CA ARG A 244 -1.30 -10.84 -3.86
C ARG A 244 -0.27 -10.81 -4.97
N ALA A 245 0.70 -9.90 -4.90
CA ALA A 245 1.82 -9.84 -5.84
C ALA A 245 2.63 -11.13 -5.81
N ARG A 246 3.04 -11.56 -4.61
CA ARG A 246 3.77 -12.80 -4.39
C ARG A 246 3.01 -14.02 -4.91
N ALA A 247 1.72 -14.14 -4.59
CA ALA A 247 0.88 -15.24 -5.07
C ALA A 247 0.74 -15.31 -6.60
N ARG A 248 0.92 -14.18 -7.30
CA ARG A 248 0.90 -14.07 -8.76
C ARG A 248 2.28 -14.17 -9.42
N GLY A 249 3.34 -14.33 -8.64
CA GLY A 249 4.70 -14.35 -9.15
C GLY A 249 5.24 -12.97 -9.55
N ILE A 250 4.62 -11.89 -9.08
CA ILE A 250 5.11 -10.52 -9.29
C ILE A 250 6.28 -10.28 -8.32
N PRO A 251 7.48 -9.92 -8.82
CA PRO A 251 8.63 -9.62 -7.98
C PRO A 251 8.41 -8.38 -7.11
N LEU A 252 8.98 -8.38 -5.91
CA LEU A 252 9.14 -7.18 -5.08
C LEU A 252 10.56 -6.66 -5.26
N VAL A 253 10.73 -5.33 -5.39
CA VAL A 253 12.05 -4.69 -5.52
C VAL A 253 12.18 -3.62 -4.46
N ASP A 254 13.16 -3.80 -3.58
CA ASP A 254 13.43 -2.92 -2.44
C ASP A 254 14.32 -1.73 -2.83
N ILE A 255 13.83 -0.52 -2.55
CA ILE A 255 14.49 0.74 -2.91
C ILE A 255 15.52 1.21 -1.88
N ARG A 256 15.75 0.48 -0.78
CA ARG A 256 16.77 0.81 0.23
C ARG A 256 18.20 0.83 -0.32
N PRO A 257 19.08 1.76 0.08
CA PRO A 257 20.48 1.78 -0.37
C PRO A 257 21.17 0.41 -0.27
N MET A 258 20.91 -0.31 0.84
CA MET A 258 21.23 -1.72 1.01
C MET A 258 19.91 -2.52 1.05
N PRO A 259 19.48 -3.10 -0.09
CA PRO A 259 18.23 -3.86 -0.18
C PRO A 259 18.24 -5.09 0.71
N LEU A 260 17.06 -5.50 1.19
CA LEU A 260 16.90 -6.86 1.70
C LEU A 260 17.10 -7.89 0.60
N ALA A 261 17.59 -9.05 1.02
CA ALA A 261 17.45 -10.25 0.21
C ALA A 261 15.96 -10.58 0.11
N ILE A 262 15.39 -10.38 -1.08
CA ILE A 262 14.00 -10.72 -1.33
C ILE A 262 13.86 -12.23 -1.33
N ASP A 263 12.94 -12.74 -0.51
CA ASP A 263 12.68 -14.17 -0.42
C ASP A 263 12.33 -14.70 -1.83
N PRO A 264 12.90 -15.82 -2.27
CA PRO A 264 12.53 -16.41 -3.55
C PRO A 264 11.02 -16.64 -3.57
N LEU A 265 10.38 -16.50 -4.74
CA LEU A 265 8.98 -16.85 -4.91
C LEU A 265 8.80 -18.34 -4.60
N THR A 266 8.49 -18.67 -3.34
CA THR A 266 8.28 -20.03 -2.88
C THR A 266 6.93 -20.55 -3.38
N GLU A 267 6.89 -21.86 -3.64
CA GLU A 267 5.81 -22.57 -4.36
C GLU A 267 4.40 -22.14 -3.98
N ARG A 268 3.54 -22.02 -4.99
CA ARG A 268 2.11 -21.78 -4.88
C ARG A 268 1.53 -22.66 -3.78
N LEU A 269 1.10 -22.05 -2.67
CA LEU A 269 0.12 -22.70 -1.81
C LEU A 269 -1.07 -23.06 -2.71
N ARG A 270 -1.47 -24.33 -2.72
CA ARG A 270 -2.57 -24.81 -3.56
C ARG A 270 -3.77 -23.87 -3.37
N PRO A 271 -4.41 -23.38 -4.44
CA PRO A 271 -5.56 -22.51 -4.29
C PRO A 271 -6.64 -23.23 -3.49
N CYS A 272 -7.18 -22.58 -2.46
CA CYS A 272 -8.53 -22.90 -1.99
C CYS A 272 -9.46 -22.77 -3.19
N ARG A 273 -10.28 -23.79 -3.41
CA ARG A 273 -11.24 -23.79 -4.51
C ARG A 273 -12.24 -22.66 -4.28
N ALA A 274 -12.66 -22.02 -5.36
CA ALA A 274 -13.71 -21.00 -5.37
C ALA A 274 -15.09 -21.50 -4.89
N GLU A 275 -15.18 -22.75 -4.41
CA GLU A 275 -16.40 -23.37 -3.91
C GLU A 275 -16.53 -23.26 -2.37
N ASP A 276 -15.51 -22.71 -1.68
CA ASP A 276 -15.50 -22.50 -0.22
C ASP A 276 -15.56 -21.01 0.18
N MET A 277 -16.07 -20.13 -0.70
CA MET A 277 -16.38 -18.72 -0.40
C MET A 277 -17.88 -18.46 -0.47
#